data_AF-A0A397FNS8-F1
#
_entry.id   AF-A0A397FNS8-F1
#
_cell.length_a   1.000
_cell.length_b   1.000
_cell.length_c   1.000
_cell.angle_alpha   90.00
_cell.angle_beta   90.00
_cell.angle_gamma   90.00
#
_symmetry.space_group_name_H-M   'P 1'
#
loop_
_entity.id
_entity.type
_entity.pdbx_description
1 polymer ?
#
loop_
_entity_poly.entity_id
_entity_poly.type
_entity_poly.pdbx_seq_one_letter_code
_entity_poly.pdbx_strand_id
1 'polypeptide(L)'
;MERVGLLIKCGIIPYIVFDGGYLPMKKLKEDERRFRSREKHREAGLAYLKANKLDLARQSFVKAVDVSPSMAHRVIQVQYNTYGLNLLLVLWSCDE
;
A
#
# COMPACT_ATOMS: atom_id res chain seq x y z
N MET A 1 6.20 7.82 10.24
CA MET A 1 7.23 7.16 9.39
C MET A 1 8.57 7.21 10.10
N GLU A 2 8.76 6.36 11.11
CA GLU A 2 9.97 6.37 11.95
C GLU A 2 11.23 5.99 11.14
N ARG A 3 11.09 5.05 10.20
CA ARG A 3 12.17 4.58 9.34
C ARG A 3 12.79 5.68 8.47
N VAL A 4 11.96 6.57 7.91
CA VAL A 4 12.46 7.67 7.08
C VAL A 4 13.21 8.70 7.91
N GLY A 5 12.68 9.03 9.09
CA GLY A 5 13.37 9.91 10.04
C GLY A 5 14.72 9.34 10.48
N LEU A 6 14.83 8.02 10.66
CA LEU A 6 16.10 7.36 10.98
C LEU A 6 17.13 7.55 9.87
N LEU A 7 16.77 7.33 8.60
CA LEU A 7 17.68 7.50 7.46
C LEU A 7 18.24 8.94 7.39
N ILE A 8 17.36 9.93 7.57
CA ILE A 8 17.76 11.35 7.58
C ILE A 8 18.70 11.64 8.74
N LYS A 9 18.42 11.12 9.95
CA LYS A 9 19.32 11.27 11.12
C LYS A 9 20.70 10.67 10.89
N CYS A 10 20.79 9.62 10.08
CA CYS A 10 22.06 9.02 9.66
C CYS A 10 22.77 9.77 8.52
N GLY A 11 22.24 10.92 8.06
CA GLY A 11 22.81 11.71 6.97
C GLY A 11 22.56 11.14 5.57
N ILE A 12 21.64 10.17 5.44
CA ILE A 12 21.26 9.60 4.15
C ILE A 12 20.17 10.48 3.52
N ILE A 13 20.24 10.69 2.21
CA ILE A 13 19.21 11.39 1.42
C ILE A 13 18.30 10.35 0.78
N PRO A 14 17.12 10.05 1.37
CA PRO A 14 16.23 9.04 0.81
C PRO A 14 15.44 9.59 -0.36
N TYR A 15 15.30 8.77 -1.40
CA TYR A 15 14.30 8.93 -2.45
C TYR A 15 13.19 7.91 -2.23
N ILE A 16 11.95 8.39 -2.13
CA ILE A 16 10.78 7.52 -1.94
C ILE A 16 10.10 7.35 -3.29
N VAL A 17 9.98 6.10 -3.71
CA VAL A 17 9.37 5.72 -4.98
C VAL A 17 8.00 5.14 -4.70
N PHE A 18 6.97 5.70 -5.34
CA PHE A 18 5.62 5.14 -5.34
C PHE A 18 5.36 4.41 -6.64
N ASP A 19 4.73 3.24 -6.48
CA ASP A 19 4.30 2.42 -7.59
C ASP A 19 3.18 3.12 -8.39
N GLY A 20 3.23 2.94 -9.71
CA GLY A 20 2.30 3.49 -10.68
C GLY A 20 1.18 2.52 -11.05
N GLY A 21 0.76 2.57 -12.31
CA GLY A 21 -0.20 1.60 -12.85
C GLY A 21 0.45 0.27 -13.20
N TYR A 22 -0.32 -0.81 -13.25
CA TYR A 22 0.19 -2.10 -13.72
C TYR A 22 0.57 -2.04 -15.19
N LEU A 23 1.69 -2.66 -15.55
CA LEU A 23 2.09 -2.84 -16.94
C LEU A 23 0.91 -3.38 -17.78
N PRO A 24 0.69 -2.87 -19.02
CA PRO A 24 -0.44 -3.28 -19.86
C PRO A 24 -0.52 -4.80 -20.06
N MET A 25 0.63 -5.47 -20.05
CA MET A 25 0.79 -6.90 -20.27
C MET A 25 0.37 -7.76 -19.05
N LYS A 26 0.35 -7.18 -17.84
CA LYS A 26 -0.03 -7.85 -16.57
C LYS A 26 -1.46 -7.48 -16.11
N LYS A 27 -2.03 -6.41 -16.67
CA LYS A 27 -3.27 -5.76 -16.22
C LYS A 27 -4.47 -6.70 -15.98
N LEU A 28 -4.84 -7.53 -16.96
CA LEU A 28 -6.13 -8.25 -16.89
C LEU A 28 -6.17 -9.39 -15.85
N LYS A 29 -5.14 -10.24 -15.80
CA LYS A 29 -5.14 -11.42 -14.91
C LYS A 29 -4.84 -11.06 -13.46
N GLU A 30 -4.01 -10.03 -13.26
CA GLU A 30 -3.56 -9.62 -11.94
C GLU A 30 -4.61 -8.77 -11.21
N ASP A 31 -5.31 -7.88 -11.92
CA ASP A 31 -6.43 -7.11 -11.38
C ASP A 31 -7.55 -8.03 -10.89
N GLU A 32 -7.93 -9.03 -11.70
CA GLU A 32 -8.99 -9.97 -11.33
C GLU A 32 -8.57 -10.81 -10.12
N ARG A 33 -7.34 -11.33 -10.11
CA ARG A 33 -6.80 -12.11 -8.97
C ARG A 33 -6.79 -11.27 -7.70
N ARG A 34 -6.34 -10.02 -7.78
CA ARG A 34 -6.25 -9.11 -6.63
C ARG A 34 -7.64 -8.70 -6.15
N PHE A 35 -8.58 -8.43 -7.05
CA PHE A 35 -9.98 -8.17 -6.69
C PHE A 35 -10.59 -9.36 -5.95
N ARG A 36 -10.49 -10.57 -6.51
CA ARG A 36 -11.03 -11.79 -5.89
C ARG A 36 -10.38 -12.11 -4.54
N SER A 37 -9.07 -11.92 -4.42
CA SER A 37 -8.34 -12.12 -3.16
C SER A 37 -8.84 -11.17 -2.07
N ARG A 38 -9.04 -9.88 -2.41
CA ARG A 38 -9.52 -8.87 -1.48
C ARG A 38 -10.94 -9.17 -0.99
N GLU A 39 -11.85 -9.48 -1.90
CA GLU A 39 -13.24 -9.83 -1.54
C GLU A 39 -13.28 -11.06 -0.63
N LYS A 40 -12.52 -12.11 -0.96
CA LYS A 40 -12.40 -13.30 -0.11
C LYS A 40 -11.91 -12.96 1.31
N HIS A 41 -10.89 -12.12 1.43
CA HIS A 41 -10.35 -11.72 2.73
C HIS A 41 -11.30 -10.78 3.50
N ARG A 42 -12.06 -9.95 2.81
CA ARG A 42 -13.10 -9.10 3.39
C ARG A 42 -14.22 -9.95 3.98
N GLU A 43 -14.73 -10.92 3.23
CA GLU A 43 -15.77 -11.85 3.70
C GLU A 43 -15.29 -12.67 4.91
N ALA A 44 -14.06 -13.21 4.85
CA ALA A 44 -13.46 -13.93 5.97
C ALA A 44 -13.32 -13.03 7.22
N GLY A 45 -12.87 -11.79 7.05
CA GLY A 45 -12.77 -10.82 8.14
C GLY A 45 -14.12 -10.52 8.79
N LEU A 46 -15.17 -10.35 7.98
CA LEU A 46 -16.54 -10.14 8.48
C LEU A 46 -17.08 -11.37 9.23
N ALA A 47 -16.79 -12.59 8.74
CA ALA A 47 -17.19 -13.82 9.41
C ALA A 47 -16.49 -13.98 10.77
N TYR A 48 -15.18 -13.71 10.84
CA TYR A 48 -14.44 -13.73 12.10
C TYR A 48 -14.91 -12.64 13.07
N LEU A 49 -15.27 -11.46 12.57
CA LEU A 49 -15.82 -10.38 13.38
C LEU A 49 -17.17 -10.78 14.01
N LYS A 50 -18.07 -11.40 13.22
CA LYS A 50 -19.35 -11.95 13.74
C LYS A 50 -19.13 -13.05 14.78
N ALA A 51 -18.07 -13.84 14.64
CA ALA A 51 -17.67 -14.87 15.59
C ALA A 51 -16.85 -14.34 16.79
N ASN A 52 -16.72 -13.01 16.94
CA ASN A 52 -15.94 -12.33 17.98
C ASN A 52 -14.44 -12.73 18.04
N LYS A 53 -13.88 -13.19 16.91
CA LYS A 53 -12.45 -13.55 16.77
C LYS A 53 -11.65 -12.36 16.22
N LEU A 54 -11.43 -11.37 17.07
CA LEU A 54 -10.89 -10.06 16.65
C LEU A 54 -9.51 -10.13 15.99
N ASP A 55 -8.59 -10.96 16.49
CA ASP A 55 -7.25 -11.09 15.92
C ASP A 55 -7.27 -11.64 14.49
N LEU A 56 -8.07 -12.67 14.25
CA LEU A 56 -8.25 -13.27 12.93
C LEU A 56 -8.99 -12.33 11.96
N ALA A 57 -9.97 -11.58 12.49
CA ALA A 57 -10.67 -10.56 11.71
C ALA A 57 -9.69 -9.47 11.26
N ARG A 58 -8.85 -8.95 12.17
CA ARG A 58 -7.83 -7.93 11.87
C ARG A 58 -6.85 -8.41 10.81
N GLN A 59 -6.30 -9.62 10.96
CA GLN A 59 -5.38 -10.20 9.96
C GLN A 59 -6.03 -10.35 8.59
N SER A 60 -7.31 -10.72 8.54
CA SER A 60 -8.05 -10.86 7.29
C SER A 60 -8.32 -9.50 6.65
N PHE A 61 -8.71 -8.49 7.44
CA PHE A 61 -8.95 -7.15 6.92
C PHE A 61 -7.68 -6.50 6.36
N VAL A 62 -6.52 -6.68 7.00
CA VAL A 62 -5.24 -6.16 6.48
C VAL A 62 -4.96 -6.69 5.06
N LYS A 63 -5.33 -7.94 4.76
CA LYS A 63 -5.18 -8.54 3.42
C LYS A 63 -6.23 -8.09 2.41
N ALA A 64 -7.34 -7.52 2.87
CA ALA A 64 -8.43 -7.04 2.03
C ALA A 64 -8.28 -5.58 1.60
N VAL A 65 -7.40 -4.82 2.27
CA VAL A 65 -7.18 -3.39 1.96
C VAL A 65 -6.51 -3.24 0.61
N ASP A 66 -7.04 -2.32 -0.20
CA ASP A 66 -6.37 -1.83 -1.40
C ASP A 66 -5.83 -0.43 -1.16
N VAL A 67 -4.61 -0.18 -1.62
CA VAL A 67 -3.98 1.14 -1.51
C VAL A 67 -4.42 1.95 -2.72
N SER A 68 -5.27 2.95 -2.49
CA SER A 68 -5.72 3.85 -3.55
C SER A 68 -4.67 4.93 -3.88
N PRO A 69 -4.70 5.51 -5.09
CA PRO A 69 -3.85 6.65 -5.42
C PRO A 69 -4.04 7.84 -4.46
N SER A 70 -5.26 8.05 -3.93
CA SER A 70 -5.52 9.12 -2.96
C SER A 70 -4.85 8.86 -1.60
N MET A 71 -4.73 7.60 -1.17
CA MET A 71 -3.97 7.23 0.03
C MET A 71 -2.48 7.50 -0.19
N ALA A 72 -1.93 7.11 -1.34
CA ALA A 72 -0.53 7.38 -1.70
C ALA A 72 -0.25 8.89 -1.74
N HIS A 73 -1.12 9.68 -2.38
CA HIS A 73 -1.00 11.14 -2.45
C HIS A 73 -0.95 11.78 -1.06
N ARG A 74 -1.79 11.33 -0.12
CA ARG A 74 -1.77 11.84 1.27
C ARG A 74 -0.43 11.57 1.96
N VAL A 75 0.16 10.39 1.73
CA VAL A 75 1.49 10.06 2.27
C VAL A 75 2.56 10.96 1.65
N ILE A 76 2.52 11.17 0.33
CA ILE A 76 3.44 12.06 -0.39
C ILE A 76 3.39 13.47 0.20
N GLN A 77 2.20 14.03 0.36
CA GLN A 77 2.03 15.39 0.90
C GLN A 77 2.58 15.52 2.32
N VAL A 78 2.25 14.58 3.21
CA VAL A 78 2.74 14.61 4.60
C VAL A 78 4.27 14.53 4.63
N GLN A 79 4.85 13.67 3.79
CA GLN A 79 6.28 13.45 3.77
C GLN A 79 7.06 14.63 3.19
N TYR A 80 6.53 15.25 2.13
CA TYR A 80 7.07 16.49 1.57
C TYR A 80 7.01 17.62 2.60
N ASN A 81 5.86 17.85 3.23
CA ASN A 81 5.67 18.93 4.19
C ASN A 81 6.49 18.76 5.48
N THR A 82 6.72 17.53 5.92
CA THR A 82 7.41 17.27 7.20
C THR A 82 8.93 17.23 7.05
N TYR A 83 9.44 16.69 5.94
CA TYR A 83 10.86 16.37 5.79
C TYR A 83 11.51 16.99 4.55
N GLY A 84 10.74 17.70 3.71
CA GLY A 84 11.25 18.30 2.47
C GLY A 84 11.79 17.26 1.47
N LEU A 85 11.29 16.02 1.52
CA LEU A 85 11.82 14.94 0.69
C LEU A 85 11.43 15.08 -0.77
N ASN A 86 12.34 14.66 -1.65
CA ASN A 86 12.05 14.42 -3.05
C ASN A 86 11.39 13.05 -3.20
N LEU A 87 10.19 13.01 -3.78
CA LEU A 87 9.43 11.78 -4.01
C LEU A 87 9.24 11.58 -5.51
N LEU A 88 9.38 10.34 -5.96
CA LEU A 88 9.20 9.94 -7.35
C LEU A 88 7.94 9.07 -7.45
N LEU A 89 7.06 9.38 -8.39
CA LEU A 89 6.00 8.48 -8.83
C LEU A 89 6.45 7.85 -10.14
N VAL A 90 6.50 6.52 -10.20
CA VAL A 90 6.79 5.82 -11.46
C VAL A 90 5.49 5.65 -12.22
N LEU A 91 5.54 5.72 -13.55
CA LEU A 91 4.34 5.54 -14.39
C LEU A 91 3.80 4.11 -14.32
N TRP A 92 4.70 3.13 -14.16
CA TRP A 92 4.36 1.71 -14.14
C TRP A 92 5.11 0.98 -13.03
N SER A 93 4.50 -0.12 -12.56
CA SER A 93 5.15 -1.01 -11.59
C SER A 93 6.46 -1.57 -12.11
N CYS A 94 7.51 -1.38 -11.30
CA CYS A 94 8.85 -1.86 -11.54
C CYS A 94 8.95 -3.33 -11.10
N ASP A 95 8.12 -4.18 -11.70
CA ASP A 95 8.20 -5.63 -11.51
C ASP A 95 8.83 -6.23 -12.77
N GLU A 96 10.11 -6.61 -12.67
CA GLU A 96 10.80 -7.48 -13.63
C GLU A 96 10.03 -8.79 -13.88
#